data_AF-A0A8T6HI96-F1
#
_entry.id   AF-A0A8T6HI96-F1
#
_cell.length_a   1.000
_cell.length_b   1.000
_cell.length_c   1.000
_cell.angle_alpha   90.00
_cell.angle_beta   90.00
_cell.angle_gamma   90.00
#
_symmetry.space_group_name_H-M   'P 1'
#
loop_
_entity.id
_entity.type
_entity.pdbx_description
1 polymer ?
#
loop_
_entity_poly.entity_id
_entity_poly.type
_entity_poly.pdbx_seq_one_letter_code
_entity_poly.pdbx_strand_id
1 'polypeptide(L)' 'MRIEDDNGISDLLVGEETRLCGGFGFIEGPIWSASDNALVFSDIPGNRQHIWRPGESEAIQM' A
#
# COMPACT_ATOMS: atom_id res chain seq x y z
N MET A 1 9.03 3.00 16.69
CA MET A 1 7.78 3.11 17.47
C MET A 1 7.86 2.12 18.61
N ARG A 2 7.70 2.52 19.89
CA ARG A 2 7.70 1.57 21.02
C ARG A 2 6.24 1.33 21.40
N ILE A 3 5.71 0.17 21.04
CA ILE A 3 4.36 -0.24 21.42
C ILE A 3 4.46 -0.73 22.87
N GLU A 4 3.87 -0.01 23.81
CA GLU A 4 3.96 -0.34 25.24
C GLU A 4 3.19 -1.62 25.61
N ASP A 5 2.28 -2.06 24.73
CA ASP A 5 1.45 -3.25 24.85
C ASP A 5 1.68 -4.19 23.65
N ASP A 6 2.95 -4.54 23.41
CA ASP A 6 3.40 -5.19 22.19
C ASP A 6 2.86 -6.61 22.00
N ASN A 7 2.57 -7.37 23.07
CA ASN A 7 1.95 -8.72 23.01
C ASN A 7 2.51 -9.68 21.92
N GLY A 8 3.78 -9.53 21.52
CA GLY A 8 4.40 -10.32 20.45
C GLY A 8 4.15 -9.82 19.03
N ILE A 9 3.52 -8.66 18.83
CA ILE A 9 3.34 -8.01 17.53
C ILE A 9 4.70 -7.74 16.87
N SER A 10 5.67 -7.26 17.64
CA SER A 10 7.03 -7.03 17.12
C SER A 10 7.68 -8.28 16.54
N ASP A 11 7.32 -9.49 17.01
CA ASP A 11 7.85 -10.75 16.47
C ASP A 11 7.25 -11.10 15.09
N LEU A 12 6.09 -10.52 14.74
CA LEU A 12 5.44 -10.71 13.44
C LEU A 12 5.92 -9.73 12.38
N LEU A 13 6.54 -8.62 12.81
CA LEU A 13 6.98 -7.56 11.92
C LEU A 13 8.40 -7.83 11.43
N VAL A 14 8.60 -7.71 10.12
CA VAL A 14 9.91 -7.80 9.49
C VAL A 14 10.14 -6.54 8.66
N GLY A 15 11.25 -5.86 8.92
CA GLY A 15 11.61 -4.62 8.22
C GLY A 15 10.95 -3.37 8.79
N GLU A 16 11.00 -2.29 8.02
CA GLU A 16 10.41 -0.98 8.36
C GLU A 16 9.42 -0.56 7.27
N GLU A 17 8.40 0.20 7.63
CA GLU A 17 7.49 0.78 6.66
C GLU A 17 8.21 1.76 5.72
N THR A 18 7.87 1.72 4.44
CA THR A 18 8.39 2.69 3.46
C THR A 18 7.25 3.15 2.57
N ARG A 19 7.24 4.44 2.25
CA ARG A 19 6.26 5.00 1.32
C ARG A 19 6.54 4.53 -0.11
N LEU A 20 5.57 3.85 -0.71
CA LEU A 20 5.66 3.35 -2.09
C LEU A 20 5.39 4.45 -3.14
N CYS A 21 4.33 5.22 -2.95
CA CYS A 21 3.93 6.32 -3.84
C CYS A 21 3.01 7.32 -3.11
N GLY A 22 2.47 8.32 -3.82
CA GLY A 22 1.62 9.36 -3.24
C GLY A 22 0.86 10.18 -4.29
N GLY A 23 0.20 11.25 -3.85
CA GLY A 23 -0.55 12.15 -4.72
C GLY A 23 -2.07 11.87 -4.80
N PHE A 24 -2.58 10.97 -3.95
CA PHE A 24 -3.99 10.59 -3.90
C PHE A 24 -4.77 11.40 -2.85
N GLY A 25 -6.08 11.54 -3.04
CA GLY A 25 -6.95 12.21 -2.07
C GLY A 25 -7.31 11.32 -0.88
N PHE A 26 -7.85 10.14 -1.14
CA PHE A 26 -8.19 9.15 -0.12
C PHE A 26 -8.17 7.74 -0.73
N ILE A 27 -7.21 6.93 -0.29
CA ILE A 27 -7.03 5.57 -0.81
C ILE A 27 -7.88 4.55 -0.05
N GLU A 28 -8.47 3.59 -0.76
CA GLU A 28 -9.22 2.48 -0.17
C GLU A 28 -9.13 1.21 -1.03
N GLY A 29 -9.54 0.08 -0.45
CA GLY A 29 -9.66 -1.21 -1.13
C GLY A 29 -8.36 -1.75 -1.74
N PRO A 30 -7.23 -1.78 -1.02
CA PRO A 30 -6.00 -2.38 -1.54
C PRO A 30 -6.17 -3.89 -1.74
N ILE A 31 -5.85 -4.37 -2.94
CA ILE A 31 -5.83 -5.79 -3.29
C ILE A 31 -4.50 -6.10 -3.96
N TRP A 32 -3.81 -7.13 -3.48
CA TRP A 32 -2.65 -7.68 -4.17
C TRP A 32 -3.10 -8.70 -5.23
N SER A 33 -2.86 -8.41 -6.51
CA SER A 33 -3.02 -9.36 -7.60
C SER A 33 -1.71 -10.11 -7.81
N ALA A 34 -1.65 -11.36 -7.35
CA ALA A 34 -0.46 -12.19 -7.51
C ALA A 34 -0.17 -12.53 -8.98
N SER A 35 -1.20 -12.67 -9.82
CA SER A 35 -1.04 -12.92 -11.26
C SER A 35 -0.41 -11.75 -12.00
N ASP A 36 -0.69 -10.53 -11.56
CA ASP A 36 -0.20 -9.30 -12.19
C ASP A 36 1.04 -8.70 -11.49
N ASN A 37 1.46 -9.33 -10.39
CA ASN A 37 2.50 -8.83 -9.48
C ASN A 37 2.30 -7.35 -9.13
N ALA A 38 1.08 -7.01 -8.73
CA ALA A 38 0.67 -5.62 -8.58
C ALA A 38 -0.30 -5.39 -7.41
N LEU A 39 -0.18 -4.20 -6.82
CA LEU A 39 -1.11 -3.67 -5.82
C LEU A 39 -2.12 -2.78 -6.54
N VAL A 40 -3.40 -3.13 -6.45
CA VAL A 40 -4.52 -2.33 -6.98
C VAL A 40 -5.23 -1.65 -5.82
N PHE A 41 -5.57 -0.37 -5.96
CA PHE A 41 -6.32 0.39 -4.96
C PHE A 41 -7.15 1.49 -5.62
N SER A 42 -8.12 2.06 -4.91
CA SER A 42 -8.96 3.15 -5.40
C SER A 42 -8.59 4.48 -4.75
N ASP A 43 -8.58 5.58 -5.51
CA ASP A 43 -8.59 6.95 -4.98
C ASP A 43 -10.01 7.50 -5.06
N ILE A 44 -10.69 7.56 -3.91
CA ILE A 44 -12.13 7.78 -3.83
C ILE A 44 -12.54 9.17 -4.35
N PRO A 45 -11.91 10.29 -3.92
CA PRO A 45 -12.18 11.61 -4.50
C PRO A 45 -11.82 11.69 -5.99
N GLY A 46 -10.81 10.94 -6.42
CA GLY A 46 -10.39 10.87 -7.83
C GLY A 46 -11.35 10.08 -8.71
N ASN A 47 -12.25 9.27 -8.13
CA ASN A 47 -13.10 8.29 -8.82
C ASN A 47 -12.29 7.43 -9.81
N ARG A 48 -11.12 6.96 -9.36
CA ARG A 48 -10.13 6.28 -10.18
C ARG A 48 -9.55 5.09 -9.43
N GLN A 49 -9.19 4.07 -10.19
CA GLN A 49 -8.38 2.96 -9.70
C GLN A 49 -6.93 3.17 -10.12
N HIS A 50 -6.02 2.69 -9.29
CA HIS A 50 -4.58 2.79 -9.49
C HIS A 50 -3.95 1.41 -9.34
N ILE A 51 -2.90 1.17 -10.11
CA ILE A 51 -2.06 -0.01 -10.04
C ILE A 51 -0.62 0.38 -9.79
N TRP A 52 0.00 -0.22 -8.77
CA TRP A 52 1.42 -0.06 -8.44
C TRP A 52 2.14 -1.40 -8.55
N ARG A 53 3.35 -1.41 -9.13
CA ARG A 53 4.20 -2.62 -9.18
C ARG A 53 5.50 -2.45 -8.41
N PRO A 54 6.08 -3.55 -7.88
CA PRO A 54 7.38 -3.52 -7.23
C PRO A 54 8.46 -2.83 -8.08
N GLY A 55 9.15 -1.86 -7.46
CA GLY A 55 10.20 -1.07 -8.12
C GLY A 55 9.72 0.22 -8.78
N GLU A 56 8.40 0.44 -8.90
CA GLU A 56 7.85 1.70 -9.41
C GLU A 56 7.77 2.76 -8.30
N SER A 57 8.06 4.01 -8.64
CA SER A 57 7.92 5.16 -7.73
C SER A 57 6.53 5.80 -7.80
N GLU A 58 5.70 5.42 -8.77
CA GLU A 58 4.37 5.96 -9.02
C GLU A 58 3.38 4.83 -9.30
N ALA A 59 2.10 5.06 -8.99
CA ALA A 59 1.02 4.16 -9.39
C ALA A 59 0.35 4.70 -10.67
N ILE A 60 0.09 3.82 -11.62
CA ILE A 60 -0.54 4.17 -12.89
C ILE A 60 -2.05 4.14 -12.71
N GLN A 61 -2.74 5.15 -13.23
CA GLN A 61 -4.21 5.15 -13.27
C GLN A 61 -4.72 4.09 -14.25
N MET A 62 -5.71 3.31 -13.83
CA MET A 62 -6.46 2.38 -14.69
C MET A 62 -7.65 3.04 -15.39
#